data_AF-A0A5N6TJA8-F1
#
_entry.id   AF-A0A5N6TJA8-F1
#
_cell.length_a   1.000
_cell.length_b   1.000
_cell.length_c   1.000
_cell.angle_alpha   90.00
_cell.angle_beta   90.00
_cell.angle_gamma   90.00
#
_symmetry.space_group_name_H-M   'P 1'
#
loop_
_entity.id
_entity.type
_entity.pdbx_description
1 polymer ?
#
loop_
_entity_poly.entity_id
_entity_poly.type
_entity_poly.pdbx_seq_one_letter_code
_entity_poly.pdbx_strand_id
1 'polypeptide(L)'
;MLSRAVLPLTRSNALASTVRLSALPVTHSRWYAKNNKPKASYKLPEELKSSNANQSTKPSQPEYSSAQAEFETSADPQSNTANRTSEPAESDQAAASQKPLPDLTQGIPSTLAAELEARAKGRGPTALNLTEDPSRSEEYTDDGHGGDIPKDGYVSSLDRRRARMANLMYALFLLAGAGGVAYLGRNWETAEEERIHADVPSGWGLGLWYNRVKARFTDITSYYKDPAFPKLLPDEDPNMRPPYTLVLSLEDLLVHSEWSREHGWRVAKRPGVDYFLRYLNQYYELVLFTSVPSMMADQVLRKLDPFRIIRWPLFREATRYKDGEYIKDLSYLNRDLSKVILLDTKEEHARLQPENAIILDKWHGDSKDKTLVALIPLLEYMAGMGVDDVRPVLKSFEGSNIPVEFAKREKAMRERFQKELGEEQKKKPKVSMGSLASAFGLKSSRTLDGEQTPSEGLAQGKMLWDQIRDRGQKNYEMIEKEIRENGEKWLAEMAAEEEKARQEQMDQMKGSFTSMFGAGKKE
;
A
#
# COMPACT_ATOMS: atom_id res chain seq x y z
N MET A 1 -34.07 33.30 -53.15
CA MET A 1 -34.22 34.30 -52.07
C MET A 1 -33.77 33.61 -50.76
N LEU A 2 -32.47 33.55 -50.47
CA LEU A 2 -31.67 34.53 -49.72
C LEU A 2 -32.17 34.80 -48.29
N SER A 3 -31.53 34.17 -47.30
CA SER A 3 -30.89 34.79 -46.11
C SER A 3 -30.33 33.67 -45.21
N ARG A 4 -29.03 33.35 -45.18
CA ARG A 4 -27.87 34.04 -44.54
C ARG A 4 -28.09 34.42 -43.07
N ALA A 5 -27.46 33.65 -42.18
CA ALA A 5 -26.86 34.06 -40.89
C ALA A 5 -25.86 32.93 -40.51
N VAL A 6 -24.58 32.98 -40.90
CA VAL A 6 -23.44 33.74 -40.34
C VAL A 6 -23.17 33.36 -38.87
N LEU A 7 -22.07 32.62 -38.70
CA LEU A 7 -21.36 32.29 -37.45
C LEU A 7 -21.05 33.54 -36.60
N PRO A 8 -20.74 33.34 -35.32
CA PRO A 8 -19.52 33.90 -34.77
C PRO A 8 -18.52 32.78 -34.44
N LEU A 9 -17.42 32.84 -35.16
CA LEU A 9 -16.13 32.25 -34.84
C LEU A 9 -15.62 32.78 -33.49
N THR A 10 -14.72 32.00 -32.87
CA THR A 10 -13.76 32.38 -31.82
C THR A 10 -14.27 32.66 -30.40
N ARG A 11 -14.14 31.65 -29.54
CA ARG A 11 -13.47 31.86 -28.24
C ARG A 11 -12.24 30.96 -28.20
N SER A 12 -11.08 31.60 -28.35
CA SER A 12 -9.79 31.02 -28.06
C SER A 12 -9.67 30.81 -26.55
N ASN A 13 -10.01 29.62 -26.06
CA ASN A 13 -9.39 29.14 -24.83
C ASN A 13 -7.97 28.72 -25.21
N ALA A 14 -7.07 29.69 -25.21
CA ALA A 14 -5.65 29.42 -25.15
C ALA A 14 -5.39 28.70 -23.82
N LEU A 15 -5.43 27.37 -23.84
CA LEU A 15 -4.74 26.57 -22.84
C LEU A 15 -3.26 26.82 -23.07
N ALA A 16 -2.75 27.83 -22.37
CA ALA A 16 -1.33 27.92 -22.07
C ALA A 16 -1.00 26.65 -21.28
N SER A 17 -0.55 25.61 -21.98
CA SER A 17 0.25 24.54 -21.40
C SER A 17 1.51 25.21 -20.87
N THR A 18 1.46 25.64 -19.62
CA THR A 18 2.63 26.11 -18.91
C THR A 18 3.60 24.94 -18.83
N VAL A 19 4.70 25.11 -19.54
CA VAL A 19 5.97 24.38 -19.44
C VAL A 19 6.16 23.84 -18.02
N ARG A 20 6.16 22.52 -17.87
CA ARG A 20 6.86 21.88 -16.75
C ARG A 20 8.23 21.45 -17.22
N LEU A 21 9.21 22.29 -16.94
CA LEU A 21 10.58 21.86 -16.78
C LEU A 21 10.65 21.09 -15.47
N SER A 22 10.51 19.77 -15.52
CA SER A 22 11.00 18.90 -14.45
C SER A 22 12.28 18.23 -14.92
N ALA A 23 13.33 19.02 -15.09
CA ALA A 23 14.72 18.57 -15.08
C ALA A 23 15.28 18.81 -13.67
N LEU A 24 14.71 18.11 -12.69
CA LEU A 24 15.29 17.91 -11.36
C LEU A 24 14.93 16.48 -10.95
N PRO A 25 15.88 15.69 -10.40
CA PRO A 25 15.55 14.40 -9.81
C PRO A 25 14.67 14.69 -8.59
N VAL A 26 13.36 14.54 -8.71
CA VAL A 26 12.47 14.64 -7.55
C VAL A 26 12.57 13.31 -6.81
N THR A 27 13.58 13.22 -5.94
CA THR A 27 13.59 12.23 -4.86
C THR A 27 12.41 12.55 -3.94
N HIS A 28 11.28 11.89 -4.19
CA HIS A 28 10.20 11.87 -3.22
C HIS A 28 10.62 10.94 -2.07
N SER A 29 11.12 11.53 -0.98
CA SER A 29 11.11 10.87 0.31
C SER A 29 9.65 10.57 0.67
N ARG A 30 9.31 9.29 0.86
CA ARG A 30 7.95 8.88 1.25
C ARG A 30 7.69 9.40 2.67
N TRP A 31 6.94 10.48 2.77
CA TRP A 31 6.39 10.93 4.04
C TRP A 31 5.20 10.02 4.39
N TYR A 32 5.38 9.15 5.38
CA TYR A 32 4.22 8.60 6.09
C TYR A 32 3.48 9.76 6.75
N ALA A 33 2.16 9.85 6.52
CA ALA A 33 1.31 10.91 7.04
C ALA A 33 1.45 11.02 8.57
N LYS A 34 2.20 12.03 9.04
CA LYS A 34 2.15 12.46 10.43
C LYS A 34 0.83 13.22 10.61
N ASN A 35 -0.03 12.72 11.50
CA ASN A 35 -1.21 13.42 11.98
C ASN A 35 -0.81 14.83 12.45
N ASN A 36 -1.22 15.85 11.72
CA ASN A 36 -1.06 17.26 12.09
C ASN A 36 -2.15 17.63 13.12
N LYS A 37 -1.80 17.59 14.41
CA LYS A 37 -2.39 18.51 15.39
C LYS A 37 -1.48 19.74 15.48
N PRO A 38 -2.02 20.98 15.43
CA PRO A 38 -1.18 22.17 15.50
C PRO A 38 -0.60 22.31 16.90
N LYS A 39 0.73 22.16 17.03
CA LYS A 39 1.46 22.60 18.24
C LYS A 39 1.83 24.07 18.06
N ALA A 40 1.43 24.85 19.07
CA ALA A 40 1.66 26.30 19.15
C ALA A 40 3.14 26.68 18.98
N SER A 41 3.35 27.84 18.37
CA SER A 41 4.65 28.44 18.07
C SER A 41 5.45 28.76 19.33
N TYR A 42 6.63 28.16 19.49
CA TYR A 42 7.62 28.59 20.47
C TYR A 42 8.51 29.68 19.85
N LYS A 43 8.47 30.89 20.41
CA LYS A 43 9.35 32.01 20.03
C LYS A 43 10.65 31.90 20.84
N LEU A 44 11.79 31.81 20.16
CA LEU A 44 13.10 32.02 20.78
C LEU A 44 13.36 33.53 20.98
N PRO A 45 13.90 33.96 22.15
CA PRO A 45 14.22 35.37 22.37
C PRO A 45 15.41 35.86 21.55
N GLU A 46 15.31 37.09 21.05
CA GLU A 46 16.40 37.88 20.49
C GLU A 46 17.36 38.31 21.60
N GLU A 47 18.54 37.70 21.68
CA GLU A 47 19.71 38.34 22.29
C GLU A 47 20.99 37.63 21.80
N LEU A 48 21.65 38.24 20.81
CA LEU A 48 23.09 38.25 20.52
C LEU A 48 23.29 38.65 19.05
N LYS A 49 23.21 39.95 18.80
CA LYS A 49 23.79 40.59 17.61
C LYS A 49 25.15 41.17 17.95
N SER A 50 26.01 41.17 16.92
CA SER A 50 27.39 41.70 16.81
C SER A 50 28.47 40.70 17.26
N SER A 51 29.55 40.47 16.51
CA SER A 51 30.32 41.42 15.69
C SER A 51 31.11 40.77 14.53
N ASN A 52 31.54 41.63 13.61
CA ASN A 52 32.26 41.44 12.35
C ASN A 52 33.63 40.70 12.38
N ALA A 53 33.96 40.18 11.18
CA ALA A 53 35.23 40.21 10.45
C ALA A 53 36.36 39.17 10.66
N ASN A 54 36.75 38.63 9.50
CA ASN A 54 38.08 38.28 8.97
C ASN A 54 38.80 36.95 9.27
N GLN A 55 39.22 36.35 8.13
CA GLN A 55 40.46 35.64 7.82
C GLN A 55 40.73 34.21 8.33
N SER A 56 40.87 33.32 7.32
CA SER A 56 41.83 32.21 7.15
C SER A 56 41.98 31.15 8.25
N THR A 57 41.80 29.87 7.89
CA THR A 57 42.88 28.86 7.70
C THR A 57 42.30 27.46 7.47
N LYS A 58 42.94 26.70 6.57
CA LYS A 58 42.87 25.23 6.44
C LYS A 58 43.39 24.58 7.74
N PRO A 59 42.97 23.36 8.14
CA PRO A 59 43.74 22.18 7.69
C PRO A 59 42.97 20.84 7.50
N SER A 60 43.60 20.00 6.67
CA SER A 60 43.73 18.53 6.68
C SER A 60 42.52 17.60 6.87
N GLN A 61 42.31 16.76 5.85
CA GLN A 61 41.64 15.46 5.91
C GLN A 61 42.36 14.46 6.82
N PRO A 62 41.66 13.39 7.22
CA PRO A 62 42.24 12.05 7.19
C PRO A 62 41.48 11.13 6.21
N GLU A 63 42.26 10.51 5.33
CA GLU A 63 41.89 9.31 4.58
C GLU A 63 41.54 8.16 5.54
N TYR A 64 40.49 7.39 5.25
CA TYR A 64 40.34 6.05 5.79
C TYR A 64 40.17 5.03 4.67
N SER A 65 40.96 3.98 4.82
CA SER A 65 41.28 2.90 3.90
C SER A 65 40.10 1.99 3.58
N SER A 66 40.00 1.63 2.30
CA SER A 66 39.17 0.56 1.76
C SER A 66 39.89 -0.80 1.92
N ALA A 67 39.48 -1.61 2.89
CA ALA A 67 39.60 -3.07 2.85
C ALA A 67 39.00 -3.69 4.13
N GLN A 68 37.86 -4.36 4.02
CA GLN A 68 37.55 -5.49 4.87
C GLN A 68 36.73 -6.53 4.10
N ALA A 69 37.23 -7.75 4.13
CA ALA A 69 36.78 -8.89 3.36
C ALA A 69 35.55 -9.56 3.99
N GLU A 70 34.57 -9.83 3.13
CA GLU A 70 33.76 -11.04 3.01
C GLU A 70 33.62 -11.93 4.26
N PHE A 71 32.40 -11.97 4.80
CA PHE A 71 31.95 -12.97 5.76
C PHE A 71 31.15 -14.04 5.02
N GLU A 72 31.84 -15.03 4.47
CA GLU A 72 31.24 -16.29 4.02
C GLU A 72 31.09 -17.21 5.24
N THR A 73 29.86 -17.59 5.57
CA THR A 73 29.60 -18.69 6.50
C THR A 73 29.06 -19.86 5.70
N SER A 74 29.92 -20.86 5.52
CA SER A 74 29.51 -22.21 5.13
C SER A 74 29.27 -23.00 6.39
N ALA A 75 28.02 -23.40 6.62
CA ALA A 75 27.67 -24.43 7.57
C ALA A 75 27.80 -25.80 6.87
N ASP A 76 28.36 -26.80 7.55
CA ASP A 76 27.90 -28.18 7.41
C ASP A 76 28.39 -29.05 8.61
N PRO A 77 27.74 -30.21 8.87
CA PRO A 77 27.42 -30.67 10.21
C PRO A 77 28.04 -32.04 10.45
N GLN A 78 29.12 -32.15 11.22
CA GLN A 78 29.58 -33.43 11.75
C GLN A 78 30.77 -33.21 12.68
N SER A 79 30.55 -33.38 13.99
CA SER A 79 31.51 -33.95 14.95
C SER A 79 31.02 -33.74 16.38
N ASN A 80 29.96 -34.45 16.75
CA ASN A 80 29.73 -34.80 18.14
C ASN A 80 30.19 -36.24 18.32
N THR A 81 31.37 -36.45 18.89
CA THR A 81 31.68 -37.71 19.57
C THR A 81 32.67 -37.46 20.71
N ALA A 82 32.28 -37.94 21.89
CA ALA A 82 32.97 -37.87 23.15
C ALA A 82 34.26 -38.71 23.20
N ASN A 83 35.21 -38.36 24.08
CA ASN A 83 35.52 -39.15 25.28
C ASN A 83 36.68 -38.58 26.12
N ARG A 84 36.48 -38.65 27.45
CA ARG A 84 37.35 -39.00 28.59
C ARG A 84 38.90 -38.97 28.36
N THR A 85 39.78 -38.53 29.28
CA THR A 85 39.86 -38.83 30.73
C THR A 85 41.01 -38.02 31.41
N SER A 86 40.91 -37.83 32.73
CA SER A 86 41.96 -37.82 33.80
C SER A 86 43.01 -36.69 33.98
N GLU A 87 42.80 -35.91 35.08
CA GLU A 87 43.70 -35.55 36.22
C GLU A 87 45.07 -34.85 36.00
N PRO A 88 45.71 -34.24 37.05
CA PRO A 88 45.24 -33.30 38.09
C PRO A 88 46.22 -32.10 38.32
N ALA A 89 45.92 -31.26 39.33
CA ALA A 89 46.82 -30.39 40.12
C ALA A 89 47.02 -28.88 39.77
N GLU A 90 46.43 -28.06 40.65
CA GLU A 90 46.96 -26.87 41.37
C GLU A 90 47.82 -25.80 40.68
N SER A 91 47.34 -24.54 40.74
CA SER A 91 47.99 -23.48 41.53
C SER A 91 47.11 -22.21 41.63
N ASP A 92 46.94 -21.76 42.87
CA ASP A 92 46.25 -20.54 43.31
C ASP A 92 46.94 -19.25 42.85
N GLN A 93 46.14 -18.19 42.62
CA GLN A 93 46.32 -16.88 43.28
C GLN A 93 45.09 -15.95 43.13
N ALA A 94 44.42 -15.73 44.27
CA ALA A 94 43.76 -14.53 44.83
C ALA A 94 43.46 -13.30 43.89
N ALA A 95 42.38 -12.54 44.00
CA ALA A 95 41.48 -12.22 45.11
C ALA A 95 40.19 -11.52 44.59
N ALA A 96 39.04 -11.72 45.26
CA ALA A 96 38.20 -10.66 45.86
C ALA A 96 36.70 -10.99 45.97
N SER A 97 36.20 -10.89 47.21
CA SER A 97 34.83 -10.65 47.66
C SER A 97 33.79 -11.79 47.62
N GLN A 98 33.72 -12.50 48.74
CA GLN A 98 32.64 -13.41 49.14
C GLN A 98 31.40 -12.63 49.63
N LYS A 99 30.23 -13.00 49.11
CA LYS A 99 28.97 -13.09 49.89
C LYS A 99 28.48 -14.53 49.73
N PRO A 100 28.19 -15.29 50.80
CA PRO A 100 27.66 -16.63 50.62
C PRO A 100 26.21 -16.55 50.08
N LEU A 101 25.89 -17.43 49.12
CA LEU A 101 24.53 -17.64 48.65
C LEU A 101 23.65 -18.17 49.81
N PRO A 102 22.34 -17.86 49.83
CA PRO A 102 21.43 -18.37 50.85
C PRO A 102 21.26 -19.90 50.72
N ASP A 103 21.28 -20.56 51.87
CA ASP A 103 21.10 -22.01 52.01
C ASP A 103 19.64 -22.40 51.69
N LEU A 104 19.46 -23.20 50.63
CA LEU A 104 18.17 -23.71 50.14
C LEU A 104 17.80 -25.07 50.77
N THR A 105 18.54 -25.55 51.77
CA THR A 105 18.24 -26.84 52.43
C THR A 105 17.05 -26.79 53.39
N GLN A 106 16.52 -25.61 53.71
CA GLN A 106 15.24 -25.49 54.42
C GLN A 106 14.09 -25.46 53.42
N GLY A 107 13.62 -26.65 53.08
CA GLY A 107 12.39 -26.85 52.32
C GLY A 107 11.21 -26.12 52.97
N ILE A 108 10.31 -25.61 52.13
CA ILE A 108 9.09 -24.91 52.52
C ILE A 108 8.31 -25.82 53.49
N PRO A 109 7.90 -25.37 54.70
CA PRO A 109 7.12 -26.21 55.60
C PRO A 109 5.81 -26.59 54.93
N SER A 110 5.59 -27.90 54.79
CA SER A 110 4.46 -28.49 54.08
C SER A 110 3.13 -28.12 54.75
N THR A 111 2.40 -27.17 54.17
CA THR A 111 0.99 -26.89 54.50
C THR A 111 0.07 -28.09 54.26
N LEU A 112 0.54 -29.07 53.49
CA LEU A 112 -0.13 -30.34 53.22
C LEU A 112 -0.20 -31.23 54.46
N ALA A 113 0.83 -31.23 55.32
CA ALA A 113 0.82 -32.02 56.56
C ALA A 113 -0.19 -31.46 57.59
N ALA A 114 -0.28 -30.13 57.68
CA ALA A 114 -1.25 -29.44 58.51
C ALA A 114 -2.69 -29.61 57.99
N GLU A 115 -2.90 -29.63 56.66
CA GLU A 115 -4.20 -29.95 56.06
C GLU A 115 -4.58 -31.43 56.27
N LEU A 116 -3.62 -32.36 56.24
CA LEU A 116 -3.87 -33.78 56.46
C LEU A 116 -4.22 -34.07 57.93
N GLU A 117 -3.54 -33.43 58.89
CA GLU A 117 -3.88 -33.51 60.32
C GLU A 117 -5.22 -32.84 60.64
N ALA A 118 -5.51 -31.69 60.02
CA ALA A 118 -6.81 -31.04 60.16
C ALA A 118 -7.96 -31.90 59.59
N ARG A 119 -7.69 -32.65 58.51
CA ARG A 119 -8.61 -33.62 57.91
C ARG A 119 -8.77 -34.88 58.77
N ALA A 120 -7.74 -35.28 59.51
CA ALA A 120 -7.77 -36.43 60.42
C ALA A 120 -8.56 -36.16 61.71
N LYS A 121 -8.57 -34.92 62.21
CA LYS A 121 -9.32 -34.53 63.43
C LYS A 121 -10.82 -34.27 63.21
N GLY A 122 -11.31 -34.31 61.97
CA GLY A 122 -12.66 -33.86 61.61
C GLY A 122 -13.70 -34.94 61.28
N ARG A 123 -13.42 -36.24 61.44
CA ARG A 123 -14.38 -37.30 61.07
C ARG A 123 -14.53 -38.37 62.16
N GLY A 124 -15.71 -38.37 62.79
CA GLY A 124 -16.21 -39.51 63.55
C GLY A 124 -16.40 -40.76 62.67
N PRO A 125 -16.63 -41.93 63.27
CA PRO A 125 -16.32 -43.22 62.67
C PRO A 125 -17.33 -43.56 61.58
N THR A 126 -16.84 -43.68 60.35
CA THR A 126 -17.53 -44.43 59.30
C THR A 126 -16.56 -45.47 58.77
N ALA A 127 -16.92 -46.73 58.99
CA ALA A 127 -16.12 -47.90 58.70
C ALA A 127 -15.82 -48.01 57.21
N LEU A 128 -14.54 -47.93 56.85
CA LEU A 128 -14.01 -48.44 55.60
C LEU A 128 -13.13 -49.63 55.96
N ASN A 129 -13.67 -50.83 55.77
CA ASN A 129 -12.93 -52.08 55.84
C ASN A 129 -11.86 -52.05 54.74
N LEU A 130 -10.61 -51.81 55.15
CA LEU A 130 -9.43 -51.93 54.31
C LEU A 130 -8.82 -53.31 54.55
N THR A 131 -9.37 -54.34 53.92
CA THR A 131 -8.72 -55.66 53.83
C THR A 131 -9.17 -56.32 52.54
N GLU A 132 -8.63 -55.88 51.42
CA GLU A 132 -8.66 -56.64 50.17
C GLU A 132 -7.24 -57.12 49.86
N ASP A 133 -7.13 -58.44 49.87
CA ASP A 133 -5.99 -59.26 49.49
C ASP A 133 -5.82 -59.18 47.95
N PRO A 134 -4.63 -58.84 47.42
CA PRO A 134 -4.42 -58.60 45.99
C PRO A 134 -4.37 -59.89 45.14
N SER A 135 -4.78 -61.05 45.66
CA SER A 135 -4.66 -62.35 44.97
C SER A 135 -5.97 -62.92 44.39
N ARG A 136 -7.11 -62.22 44.49
CA ARG A 136 -8.39 -62.72 43.97
C ARG A 136 -8.78 -62.04 42.66
N SER A 137 -8.43 -62.68 41.54
CA SER A 137 -8.99 -62.35 40.22
C SER A 137 -10.37 -62.99 40.10
N GLU A 138 -11.43 -62.22 40.29
CA GLU A 138 -12.78 -62.63 39.90
C GLU A 138 -13.24 -61.85 38.68
N GLU A 139 -13.24 -62.60 37.59
CA GLU A 139 -13.90 -62.40 36.31
C GLU A 139 -15.39 -62.09 36.53
N TYR A 140 -15.80 -60.84 36.27
CA TYR A 140 -17.21 -60.48 36.22
C TYR A 140 -17.75 -60.74 34.81
N THR A 141 -18.52 -61.81 34.68
CA THR A 141 -19.41 -62.06 33.56
C THR A 141 -20.65 -61.17 33.67
N ASP A 142 -20.94 -60.46 32.58
CA ASP A 142 -22.14 -59.65 32.37
C ASP A 142 -23.28 -60.57 31.93
N ASP A 143 -24.20 -60.90 32.85
CA ASP A 143 -25.43 -61.64 32.55
C ASP A 143 -26.63 -61.11 33.35
N GLY A 144 -27.50 -60.35 32.68
CA GLY A 144 -28.96 -60.51 32.76
C GLY A 144 -29.76 -59.86 33.92
N HIS A 145 -30.48 -58.78 33.55
CA HIS A 145 -31.83 -58.40 34.00
C HIS A 145 -32.10 -58.04 35.49
N GLY A 146 -32.28 -56.73 35.74
CA GLY A 146 -32.90 -56.23 36.97
C GLY A 146 -33.10 -54.71 37.02
N GLY A 147 -34.17 -54.21 36.36
CA GLY A 147 -34.77 -52.91 36.66
C GLY A 147 -34.25 -51.71 35.86
N ASP A 148 -35.15 -51.10 35.08
CA ASP A 148 -34.97 -49.78 34.49
C ASP A 148 -34.78 -48.72 35.59
N ILE A 149 -33.52 -48.50 36.00
CA ILE A 149 -33.15 -47.31 36.76
C ILE A 149 -33.20 -46.14 35.77
N PRO A 150 -34.03 -45.10 35.98
CA PRO A 150 -34.03 -43.94 35.11
C PRO A 150 -32.61 -43.41 34.98
N LYS A 151 -32.17 -43.11 33.74
CA LYS A 151 -30.84 -42.55 33.44
C LYS A 151 -30.62 -41.13 34.01
N ASP A 152 -31.30 -40.76 35.09
CA ASP A 152 -30.92 -39.63 35.92
C ASP A 152 -29.85 -40.12 36.89
N GLY A 153 -28.61 -40.12 36.40
CA GLY A 153 -27.43 -40.37 37.21
C GLY A 153 -27.48 -39.53 38.48
N TYR A 154 -27.09 -40.12 39.62
CA TYR A 154 -27.07 -39.46 40.91
C TYR A 154 -26.32 -38.11 40.81
N VAL A 155 -27.06 -37.00 40.87
CA VAL A 155 -26.48 -35.66 40.83
C VAL A 155 -26.03 -35.28 42.24
N SER A 156 -24.71 -35.24 42.45
CA SER A 156 -24.11 -34.81 43.70
C SER A 156 -24.60 -33.42 44.11
N SER A 157 -24.71 -33.16 45.41
CA SER A 157 -25.07 -31.83 45.94
C SER A 157 -24.10 -30.74 45.49
N LEU A 158 -22.83 -31.09 45.25
CA LEU A 158 -21.82 -30.23 44.65
C LEU A 158 -22.16 -29.89 43.20
N ASP A 159 -22.60 -30.85 42.41
CA ASP A 159 -22.99 -30.64 41.01
C ASP A 159 -24.26 -29.80 40.90
N ARG A 160 -25.23 -29.98 41.81
CA ARG A 160 -26.41 -29.09 41.91
C ARG A 160 -26.03 -27.65 42.28
N ARG A 161 -24.99 -27.44 43.10
CA ARG A 161 -24.48 -26.10 43.44
C ARG A 161 -23.73 -25.49 42.26
N ARG A 162 -22.91 -26.28 41.55
CA ARG A 162 -22.22 -25.86 40.32
C ARG A 162 -23.20 -25.52 39.20
N ALA A 163 -24.23 -26.33 38.98
CA ALA A 163 -25.28 -26.06 38.00
C ALA A 163 -26.06 -24.79 38.33
N ARG A 164 -26.43 -24.56 39.61
CA ARG A 164 -27.05 -23.29 40.02
C ARG A 164 -26.14 -22.09 39.81
N MET A 165 -24.85 -22.22 40.13
CA MET A 165 -23.88 -21.17 39.87
C MET A 165 -23.70 -20.93 38.37
N ALA A 166 -23.60 -21.98 37.55
CA ALA A 166 -23.51 -21.88 36.09
C ALA A 166 -24.75 -21.19 35.51
N ASN A 167 -25.95 -21.58 35.94
CA ASN A 167 -27.20 -20.93 35.50
C ASN A 167 -27.26 -19.46 35.91
N LEU A 168 -26.80 -19.12 37.12
CA LEU A 168 -26.68 -17.73 37.55
C LEU A 168 -25.67 -16.96 36.68
N MET A 169 -24.51 -17.56 36.38
CA MET A 169 -23.50 -16.96 35.52
C MET A 169 -24.02 -16.76 34.09
N TYR A 170 -24.75 -17.72 33.53
CA TYR A 170 -25.41 -17.59 32.23
C TYR A 170 -26.46 -16.48 32.25
N ALA A 171 -27.27 -16.39 33.31
CA ALA A 171 -28.27 -15.32 33.45
C ALA A 171 -27.62 -13.93 33.55
N LEU A 172 -26.54 -13.81 34.33
CA LEU A 172 -25.76 -12.57 34.43
C LEU A 172 -25.10 -12.20 33.09
N PHE A 173 -24.55 -13.19 32.37
CA PHE A 173 -23.97 -12.97 31.04
C PHE A 173 -25.01 -12.51 30.02
N LEU A 174 -26.20 -13.11 30.03
CA LEU A 174 -27.33 -12.68 29.19
C LEU A 174 -27.81 -11.28 29.54
N LEU A 175 -27.92 -10.94 30.82
CA LEU A 175 -28.29 -9.59 31.27
C LEU A 175 -27.23 -8.56 30.85
N ALA A 176 -25.95 -8.88 31.02
CA ALA A 176 -24.86 -8.01 30.58
C ALA A 176 -24.86 -7.84 29.05
N GLY A 177 -25.08 -8.92 28.29
CA GLY A 177 -25.21 -8.88 26.83
C GLY A 177 -26.39 -8.03 26.38
N ALA A 178 -27.58 -8.22 26.97
CA ALA A 178 -28.78 -7.42 26.67
C ALA A 178 -28.58 -5.94 27.03
N GLY A 179 -27.95 -5.66 28.18
CA GLY A 179 -27.58 -4.30 28.58
C GLY A 179 -26.57 -3.67 27.60
N GLY A 180 -25.59 -4.43 27.13
CA GLY A 180 -24.63 -3.99 26.11
C GLY A 180 -25.29 -3.64 24.78
N VAL A 181 -26.22 -4.47 24.30
CA VAL A 181 -26.98 -4.19 23.07
C VAL A 181 -27.90 -2.97 23.25
N ALA A 182 -28.57 -2.83 24.41
CA ALA A 182 -29.35 -1.65 24.76
C ALA A 182 -28.51 -0.37 24.71
N TYR A 183 -27.30 -0.42 25.29
CA TYR A 183 -26.33 0.68 25.28
C TYR A 183 -25.87 1.02 23.86
N LEU A 184 -25.63 0.02 23.00
CA LEU A 184 -25.26 0.22 21.59
C LEU A 184 -26.35 0.88 20.74
N GLY A 185 -27.59 1.02 21.20
CA GLY A 185 -28.62 1.77 20.47
C GLY A 185 -28.87 3.19 21.00
N ARG A 186 -28.02 3.66 21.94
CA ARG A 186 -28.03 5.07 22.41
C ARG A 186 -27.89 6.05 21.25
N ASN A 187 -28.32 7.30 21.43
CA ASN A 187 -28.14 8.34 20.42
C ASN A 187 -26.64 8.67 20.20
N TRP A 188 -26.32 9.36 19.12
CA TRP A 188 -24.97 9.86 18.89
C TRP A 188 -24.66 10.98 19.89
N GLU A 189 -23.46 10.97 20.47
CA GLU A 189 -23.08 11.96 21.51
C GLU A 189 -22.36 13.15 20.89
N THR A 190 -21.69 12.94 19.76
CA THR A 190 -20.82 13.94 19.14
C THR A 190 -21.39 14.37 17.79
N ALA A 191 -21.36 15.67 17.50
CA ALA A 191 -21.78 16.20 16.20
C ALA A 191 -20.96 15.65 15.02
N GLU A 192 -19.74 15.15 15.27
CA GLU A 192 -18.91 14.48 14.27
C GLU A 192 -19.42 13.07 13.94
N GLU A 193 -19.85 12.30 14.95
CA GLU A 193 -20.46 10.97 14.76
C GLU A 193 -21.78 11.07 13.99
N GLU A 194 -22.58 12.10 14.29
CA GLU A 194 -23.84 12.36 13.59
C GLU A 194 -23.63 12.76 12.12
N ARG A 195 -22.49 13.37 11.78
CA ARG A 195 -22.10 13.66 10.39
C ARG A 195 -21.65 12.42 9.64
N ILE A 196 -20.90 11.53 10.30
CA ILE A 196 -20.43 10.27 9.71
C ILE A 196 -21.62 9.35 9.43
N HIS A 197 -22.57 9.27 10.36
CA HIS A 197 -23.80 8.46 10.24
C HIS A 197 -25.03 9.32 9.94
N ALA A 198 -24.94 10.20 8.96
CA ALA A 198 -26.06 11.05 8.54
C ALA A 198 -27.27 10.23 8.02
N ASP A 199 -27.04 8.99 7.60
CA ASP A 199 -28.05 8.02 7.19
C ASP A 199 -28.83 7.39 8.35
N VAL A 200 -28.33 7.49 9.58
CA VAL A 200 -28.95 6.93 10.79
C VAL A 200 -29.16 8.01 11.87
N PRO A 201 -30.23 8.82 11.78
CA PRO A 201 -30.43 9.94 12.68
C PRO A 201 -30.70 9.52 14.14
N SER A 202 -30.35 10.41 15.06
CA SER A 202 -30.72 10.31 16.47
C SER A 202 -32.24 10.45 16.63
N GLY A 203 -32.85 9.59 17.43
CA GLY A 203 -34.30 9.59 17.56
C GLY A 203 -34.87 8.40 18.29
N TRP A 204 -36.13 8.55 18.70
CA TRP A 204 -36.89 7.53 19.42
C TRP A 204 -37.65 6.64 18.43
N GLY A 205 -37.46 5.32 18.53
CA GLY A 205 -38.09 4.33 17.68
C GLY A 205 -37.26 3.06 17.59
N LEU A 206 -37.91 1.89 17.65
CA LEU A 206 -37.21 0.60 17.65
C LEU A 206 -36.39 0.37 16.36
N GLY A 207 -36.89 0.81 15.21
CA GLY A 207 -36.17 0.73 13.93
C GLY A 207 -34.92 1.61 13.90
N LEU A 208 -35.01 2.86 14.38
CA LEU A 208 -33.85 3.77 14.46
C LEU A 208 -32.83 3.29 15.48
N TRP A 209 -33.29 2.79 16.63
CA TRP A 209 -32.44 2.17 17.64
C TRP A 209 -31.69 0.95 17.08
N TYR A 210 -32.38 0.06 16.36
CA TYR A 210 -31.76 -1.11 15.73
C TYR A 210 -30.75 -0.70 14.64
N ASN A 211 -31.06 0.31 13.82
CA ASN A 211 -30.14 0.82 12.82
C ASN A 211 -28.87 1.38 13.46
N ARG A 212 -28.95 2.06 14.62
CA ARG A 212 -27.77 2.52 15.37
C ARG A 212 -26.95 1.37 15.94
N VAL A 213 -27.62 0.36 16.52
CA VAL A 213 -26.94 -0.87 16.98
C VAL A 213 -26.18 -1.50 15.81
N LYS A 214 -26.83 -1.64 14.65
CA LYS A 214 -26.23 -2.19 13.43
C LYS A 214 -25.06 -1.34 12.92
N ALA A 215 -25.19 -0.01 12.91
CA ALA A 215 -24.12 0.91 12.50
C ALA A 215 -22.90 0.74 13.38
N ARG A 216 -23.05 0.77 14.72
CA ARG A 216 -21.94 0.58 15.66
C ARG A 216 -21.29 -0.80 15.56
N PHE A 217 -22.07 -1.86 15.39
CA PHE A 217 -21.51 -3.18 15.11
C PHE A 217 -20.73 -3.20 13.79
N THR A 218 -21.23 -2.50 12.78
CA THR A 218 -20.54 -2.37 11.49
C THR A 218 -19.23 -1.62 11.68
N ASP A 219 -19.19 -0.52 12.44
CA ASP A 219 -17.98 0.26 12.72
C ASP A 219 -16.92 -0.53 13.49
N ILE A 220 -17.33 -1.37 14.45
CA ILE A 220 -16.41 -2.27 15.14
C ILE A 220 -15.77 -3.25 14.14
N THR A 221 -16.52 -3.65 13.10
CA THR A 221 -16.00 -4.55 12.06
C THR A 221 -15.37 -3.83 10.85
N SER A 222 -15.56 -2.52 10.71
CA SER A 222 -15.17 -1.76 9.51
C SER A 222 -13.65 -1.68 9.40
N TYR A 223 -12.94 -1.64 10.53
CA TYR A 223 -11.48 -1.74 10.59
C TYR A 223 -10.91 -2.95 9.83
N TYR A 224 -11.67 -4.05 9.73
CA TYR A 224 -11.24 -5.26 9.02
C TYR A 224 -11.65 -5.29 7.54
N LYS A 225 -12.53 -4.40 7.10
CA LYS A 225 -13.17 -4.45 5.77
C LYS A 225 -12.87 -3.24 4.90
N ASP A 226 -12.82 -2.06 5.50
CA ASP A 226 -12.56 -0.80 4.85
C ASP A 226 -11.05 -0.50 4.86
N PRO A 227 -10.56 0.33 3.92
CA PRO A 227 -9.13 0.55 3.81
C PRO A 227 -8.64 1.36 5.01
N ALA A 228 -7.35 1.23 5.33
CA ALA A 228 -6.76 1.86 6.52
C ALA A 228 -6.93 3.39 6.58
N PHE A 229 -7.17 4.05 5.44
CA PHE A 229 -7.31 5.50 5.34
C PHE A 229 -8.52 5.91 4.47
N PRO A 230 -9.24 6.98 4.84
CA PRO A 230 -10.35 7.51 4.05
C PRO A 230 -9.89 8.15 2.73
N LYS A 231 -8.65 8.68 2.71
CA LYS A 231 -7.96 9.14 1.51
C LYS A 231 -6.68 8.34 1.36
N LEU A 232 -6.56 7.60 0.25
CA LEU A 232 -5.40 6.76 -0.04
C LEU A 232 -4.22 7.58 -0.57
N LEU A 233 -4.50 8.66 -1.31
CA LEU A 233 -3.47 9.55 -1.85
C LEU A 233 -3.53 10.93 -1.20
N PRO A 234 -2.38 11.58 -1.01
CA PRO A 234 -2.33 12.93 -0.45
C PRO A 234 -2.97 13.98 -1.38
N ASP A 235 -3.35 15.09 -0.77
CA ASP A 235 -3.76 16.31 -1.47
C ASP A 235 -2.50 17.01 -2.03
N GLU A 236 -2.40 17.14 -3.35
CA GLU A 236 -1.30 17.85 -4.01
C GLU A 236 -1.82 19.02 -4.84
N ASP A 237 -0.97 20.04 -5.01
CA ASP A 237 -1.31 21.19 -5.85
C ASP A 237 -1.60 20.74 -7.30
N PRO A 238 -2.78 21.11 -7.85
CA PRO A 238 -3.16 20.74 -9.22
C PRO A 238 -2.12 21.18 -10.27
N ASN A 239 -1.41 22.28 -10.00
CA ASN A 239 -0.38 22.84 -10.87
C ASN A 239 0.92 22.02 -10.89
N MET A 240 1.15 21.14 -9.91
CA MET A 240 2.32 20.24 -9.83
C MET A 240 2.00 18.77 -10.14
N ARG A 241 0.72 18.40 -10.26
CA ARG A 241 0.28 17.03 -10.57
C ARG A 241 -0.04 16.81 -12.07
N PRO A 242 0.29 15.66 -12.67
CA PRO A 242 -0.24 15.32 -14.00
C PRO A 242 -1.78 15.37 -14.00
N PRO A 243 -2.41 15.76 -15.12
CA PRO A 243 -3.85 15.96 -15.16
C PRO A 243 -4.65 14.66 -15.00
N TYR A 244 -4.10 13.53 -15.45
CA TYR A 244 -4.72 12.21 -15.40
C TYR A 244 -4.00 11.28 -14.43
N THR A 245 -4.74 10.35 -13.84
CA THR A 245 -4.20 9.31 -12.95
C THR A 245 -4.42 7.95 -13.57
N LEU A 246 -3.34 7.18 -13.72
CA LEU A 246 -3.37 5.82 -14.24
C LEU A 246 -3.07 4.83 -13.12
N VAL A 247 -4.07 4.03 -12.78
CA VAL A 247 -4.01 3.02 -11.73
C VAL A 247 -3.67 1.67 -12.37
N LEU A 248 -2.59 1.04 -11.94
CA LEU A 248 -2.04 -0.18 -12.52
C LEU A 248 -2.08 -1.34 -11.52
N SER A 249 -2.64 -2.47 -11.93
CA SER A 249 -2.48 -3.74 -11.21
C SER A 249 -1.05 -4.29 -11.33
N LEU A 250 -0.60 -5.11 -10.37
CA LEU A 250 0.74 -5.72 -10.42
C LEU A 250 0.70 -7.12 -11.04
N GLU A 251 -0.04 -8.03 -10.41
CA GLU A 251 -0.13 -9.45 -10.79
C GLU A 251 -0.88 -9.63 -12.11
N ASP A 252 -0.33 -10.50 -12.96
CA ASP A 252 -0.81 -10.86 -14.29
C ASP A 252 -0.95 -9.67 -15.27
N LEU A 253 -0.68 -8.43 -14.83
CA LEU A 253 -0.66 -7.22 -15.65
C LEU A 253 0.77 -6.80 -15.99
N LEU A 254 1.61 -6.53 -14.99
CA LEU A 254 3.00 -6.08 -15.17
C LEU A 254 4.00 -7.22 -14.97
N VAL A 255 3.68 -8.12 -14.04
CA VAL A 255 4.51 -9.27 -13.71
C VAL A 255 3.64 -10.51 -13.58
N HIS A 256 4.22 -11.68 -13.86
CA HIS A 256 3.57 -12.96 -13.64
C HIS A 256 4.42 -13.78 -12.68
N SER A 257 3.80 -14.29 -11.62
CA SER A 257 4.47 -15.07 -10.59
C SER A 257 4.07 -16.53 -10.72
N GLU A 258 5.04 -17.41 -10.87
CA GLU A 258 4.85 -18.86 -10.93
C GLU A 258 5.60 -19.52 -9.77
N TRP A 259 5.00 -20.55 -9.17
CA TRP A 259 5.67 -21.37 -8.17
C TRP A 259 5.97 -22.76 -8.73
N SER A 260 7.21 -23.20 -8.58
CA SER A 260 7.65 -24.56 -8.91
C SER A 260 8.28 -25.23 -7.69
N ARG A 261 8.21 -26.55 -7.60
CA ARG A 261 8.83 -27.32 -6.50
C ARG A 261 10.35 -27.17 -6.45
N GLU A 262 10.99 -27.12 -7.62
CA GLU A 262 12.46 -27.08 -7.74
C GLU A 262 13.04 -25.69 -7.48
N HIS A 263 12.37 -24.64 -7.97
CA HIS A 263 12.91 -23.27 -7.97
C HIS A 263 12.13 -22.30 -7.07
N GLY A 264 11.05 -22.75 -6.43
CA GLY A 264 10.17 -21.91 -5.64
C GLY A 264 9.44 -20.86 -6.50
N TRP A 265 9.20 -19.69 -5.89
CA TRP A 265 8.57 -18.54 -6.54
C TRP A 265 9.52 -17.87 -7.53
N ARG A 266 9.08 -17.74 -8.78
CA ARG A 266 9.76 -17.00 -9.84
C ARG A 266 8.81 -15.93 -10.39
N VAL A 267 9.34 -14.75 -10.63
CA VAL A 267 8.56 -13.62 -11.15
C VAL A 267 9.13 -13.24 -12.51
N ALA A 268 8.29 -13.33 -13.54
CA ALA A 268 8.59 -12.87 -14.88
C ALA A 268 8.10 -11.43 -15.07
N LYS A 269 8.89 -10.60 -15.75
CA LYS A 269 8.51 -9.24 -16.13
C LYS A 269 7.86 -9.25 -17.51
N ARG A 270 6.71 -8.57 -17.65
CA ARG A 270 6.00 -8.49 -18.94
C ARG A 270 6.81 -7.68 -19.96
N PRO A 271 6.91 -8.14 -21.21
CA PRO A 271 7.61 -7.40 -22.26
C PRO A 271 7.04 -5.98 -22.42
N GLY A 272 7.93 -4.99 -22.48
CA GLY A 272 7.56 -3.60 -22.69
C GLY A 272 7.07 -2.83 -21.45
N VAL A 273 7.08 -3.44 -20.25
CA VAL A 273 6.69 -2.73 -19.00
C VAL A 273 7.54 -1.51 -18.73
N ASP A 274 8.86 -1.60 -18.86
CA ASP A 274 9.75 -0.47 -18.58
C ASP A 274 9.46 0.71 -19.51
N TYR A 275 9.25 0.41 -20.81
CA TYR A 275 8.86 1.42 -21.81
C TYR A 275 7.50 2.02 -21.49
N PHE A 276 6.52 1.18 -21.16
CA PHE A 276 5.16 1.59 -20.80
C PHE A 276 5.16 2.57 -19.61
N LEU A 277 5.85 2.22 -18.52
CA LEU A 277 5.93 3.05 -17.32
C LEU A 277 6.68 4.37 -17.59
N ARG A 278 7.87 4.31 -18.18
CA ARG A 278 8.70 5.50 -18.45
C ARG A 278 8.04 6.47 -19.43
N TYR A 279 7.37 5.95 -20.47
CA TYR A 279 6.70 6.78 -21.46
C TYR A 279 5.45 7.44 -20.89
N LEU A 280 4.59 6.69 -20.18
CA LEU A 280 3.33 7.23 -19.66
C LEU A 280 3.49 8.12 -18.43
N ASN A 281 4.60 8.02 -17.69
CA ASN A 281 4.90 8.92 -16.56
C ASN A 281 4.90 10.40 -16.94
N GLN A 282 5.13 10.73 -18.22
CA GLN A 282 5.09 12.10 -18.72
C GLN A 282 3.66 12.67 -18.79
N TYR A 283 2.66 11.81 -18.90
CA TYR A 283 1.27 12.18 -19.14
C TYR A 283 0.35 11.88 -17.94
N TYR A 284 0.68 10.83 -17.20
CA TYR A 284 -0.16 10.27 -16.13
C TYR A 284 0.58 10.24 -14.79
N GLU A 285 -0.16 10.50 -13.72
CA GLU A 285 0.23 10.11 -12.38
C GLU A 285 0.07 8.59 -12.25
N LEU A 286 1.19 7.88 -12.20
CA LEU A 286 1.20 6.42 -12.10
C LEU A 286 1.00 5.98 -10.64
N VAL A 287 -0.09 5.24 -10.41
CA VAL A 287 -0.43 4.65 -9.11
C VAL A 287 -0.46 3.14 -9.27
N LEU A 288 0.40 2.41 -8.57
CA LEU A 288 0.30 0.95 -8.50
C LEU A 288 -0.75 0.61 -7.47
N PHE A 289 -1.77 -0.15 -7.82
CA PHE A 289 -2.79 -0.63 -6.88
C PHE A 289 -2.92 -2.13 -7.03
N THR A 290 -2.35 -2.88 -6.10
CA THR A 290 -2.32 -4.35 -6.13
C THR A 290 -3.15 -4.97 -5.01
N SER A 291 -3.73 -6.15 -5.28
CA SER A 291 -4.37 -7.01 -4.29
C SER A 291 -3.35 -7.87 -3.53
N VAL A 292 -2.05 -7.67 -3.72
CA VAL A 292 -0.97 -8.40 -3.03
C VAL A 292 -0.57 -7.68 -1.74
N PRO A 293 -0.26 -8.37 -0.64
CA PRO A 293 0.20 -7.72 0.58
C PRO A 293 1.52 -6.98 0.35
N SER A 294 1.68 -5.86 1.06
CA SER A 294 2.87 -5.00 0.97
C SER A 294 4.19 -5.77 1.12
N MET A 295 4.25 -6.72 2.06
CA MET A 295 5.45 -7.52 2.34
C MET A 295 6.02 -8.28 1.13
N MET A 296 5.15 -8.76 0.23
CA MET A 296 5.56 -9.49 -0.97
C MET A 296 5.74 -8.55 -2.16
N ALA A 297 4.78 -7.63 -2.35
CA ALA A 297 4.76 -6.74 -3.51
C ALA A 297 5.90 -5.71 -3.50
N ASP A 298 6.31 -5.21 -2.32
CA ASP A 298 7.36 -4.19 -2.24
C ASP A 298 8.72 -4.71 -2.76
N GLN A 299 9.04 -5.99 -2.50
CA GLN A 299 10.27 -6.62 -3.01
C GLN A 299 10.29 -6.71 -4.53
N VAL A 300 9.15 -7.05 -5.13
CA VAL A 300 8.99 -7.11 -6.59
C VAL A 300 9.05 -5.70 -7.18
N LEU A 301 8.37 -4.74 -6.55
CA LEU A 301 8.32 -3.35 -6.99
C LEU A 301 9.71 -2.70 -7.00
N ARG A 302 10.51 -2.90 -5.95
CA ARG A 302 11.90 -2.38 -5.88
C ARG A 302 12.77 -2.84 -7.06
N LYS A 303 12.54 -4.04 -7.57
CA LYS A 303 13.26 -4.59 -8.73
C LYS A 303 12.63 -4.16 -10.06
N LEU A 304 11.31 -4.01 -10.11
CA LEU A 304 10.58 -3.61 -11.30
C LEU A 304 10.79 -2.12 -11.63
N ASP A 305 10.76 -1.27 -10.60
CA ASP A 305 10.85 0.18 -10.71
C ASP A 305 11.93 0.74 -9.77
N PRO A 306 13.22 0.56 -10.13
CA PRO A 306 14.33 1.03 -9.30
C PRO A 306 14.42 2.56 -9.24
N PHE A 307 13.86 3.27 -10.23
CA PHE A 307 13.88 4.73 -10.33
C PHE A 307 12.64 5.39 -9.71
N ARG A 308 11.74 4.61 -9.09
CA ARG A 308 10.51 5.10 -8.44
C ARG A 308 9.66 5.99 -9.37
N ILE A 309 9.52 5.56 -10.63
CA ILE A 309 8.66 6.18 -11.65
C ILE A 309 7.19 6.10 -11.20
N ILE A 310 6.80 4.99 -10.57
CA ILE A 310 5.50 4.84 -9.94
C ILE A 310 5.47 5.70 -8.68
N ARG A 311 4.59 6.69 -8.68
CA ARG A 311 4.55 7.70 -7.62
C ARG A 311 4.00 7.14 -6.31
N TRP A 312 2.91 6.36 -6.41
CA TRP A 312 2.21 5.82 -5.24
C TRP A 312 1.95 4.33 -5.39
N PRO A 313 2.59 3.47 -4.58
CA PRO A 313 2.21 2.08 -4.46
C PRO A 313 1.17 1.88 -3.34
N LEU A 314 0.05 1.31 -3.72
CA LEU A 314 -1.05 0.87 -2.89
C LEU A 314 -1.12 -0.66 -2.96
N PHE A 315 -1.19 -1.28 -1.79
CA PHE A 315 -1.15 -2.73 -1.62
C PHE A 315 -2.52 -3.25 -1.17
N ARG A 316 -2.61 -4.55 -0.85
CA ARG A 316 -3.86 -5.20 -0.37
C ARG A 316 -4.51 -4.45 0.79
N GLU A 317 -3.72 -3.86 1.67
CA GLU A 317 -4.16 -3.09 2.85
C GLU A 317 -4.96 -1.83 2.47
N ALA A 318 -4.83 -1.36 1.22
CA ALA A 318 -5.61 -0.25 0.67
C ALA A 318 -6.88 -0.69 -0.08
N THR A 319 -7.10 -2.01 -0.26
CA THR A 319 -8.31 -2.55 -0.90
C THR A 319 -9.45 -2.69 0.09
N ARG A 320 -10.69 -2.71 -0.41
CA ARG A 320 -11.88 -3.02 0.37
C ARG A 320 -12.22 -4.49 0.26
N TYR A 321 -12.50 -5.14 1.38
CA TYR A 321 -12.92 -6.54 1.38
C TYR A 321 -14.44 -6.63 1.50
N LYS A 322 -15.10 -7.08 0.42
CA LYS A 322 -16.56 -7.19 0.37
C LYS A 322 -16.96 -8.46 -0.36
N ASP A 323 -17.93 -9.18 0.20
CA ASP A 323 -18.50 -10.41 -0.38
C ASP A 323 -17.48 -11.51 -0.72
N GLY A 324 -16.33 -11.56 -0.02
CA GLY A 324 -15.29 -12.56 -0.28
C GLY A 324 -14.16 -12.09 -1.21
N GLU A 325 -14.30 -10.91 -1.81
CA GLU A 325 -13.39 -10.38 -2.85
C GLU A 325 -12.72 -9.08 -2.40
N TYR A 326 -11.55 -8.80 -2.99
CA TYR A 326 -10.83 -7.55 -2.82
C TYR A 326 -11.23 -6.57 -3.93
N ILE A 327 -11.78 -5.43 -3.55
CA ILE A 327 -12.24 -4.38 -4.46
C ILE A 327 -11.31 -3.17 -4.35
N LYS A 328 -10.91 -2.63 -5.50
CA LYS A 328 -10.10 -1.42 -5.61
C LYS A 328 -11.02 -0.22 -5.78
N ASP A 329 -11.48 0.34 -4.66
CA ASP A 329 -12.40 1.46 -4.67
C ASP A 329 -11.68 2.76 -5.06
N LEU A 330 -11.93 3.22 -6.29
CA LEU A 330 -11.27 4.40 -6.86
C LEU A 330 -11.71 5.70 -6.19
N SER A 331 -12.87 5.71 -5.51
CA SER A 331 -13.37 6.89 -4.80
C SER A 331 -12.45 7.32 -3.64
N TYR A 332 -11.69 6.38 -3.06
CA TYR A 332 -10.75 6.63 -1.99
C TYR A 332 -9.40 7.18 -2.47
N LEU A 333 -9.13 7.19 -3.78
CA LEU A 333 -7.88 7.72 -4.34
C LEU A 333 -7.79 9.24 -4.20
N ASN A 334 -8.86 9.94 -3.83
CA ASN A 334 -8.86 11.40 -3.72
C ASN A 334 -8.43 12.06 -5.05
N ARG A 335 -9.00 11.56 -6.15
CA ARG A 335 -8.79 12.02 -7.52
C ARG A 335 -10.15 12.14 -8.21
N ASP A 336 -10.24 13.02 -9.20
CA ASP A 336 -11.45 13.16 -10.01
C ASP A 336 -11.63 11.92 -10.90
N LEU A 337 -12.73 11.18 -10.69
CA LEU A 337 -13.04 9.96 -11.43
C LEU A 337 -13.17 10.20 -12.95
N SER A 338 -13.46 11.43 -13.41
CA SER A 338 -13.47 11.74 -14.84
C SER A 338 -12.08 11.63 -15.50
N LYS A 339 -11.01 11.61 -14.69
CA LYS A 339 -9.60 11.59 -15.13
C LYS A 339 -8.81 10.40 -14.58
N VAL A 340 -9.48 9.41 -14.00
CA VAL A 340 -8.87 8.20 -13.45
C VAL A 340 -9.14 7.01 -14.38
N ILE A 341 -8.11 6.24 -14.68
CA ILE A 341 -8.21 5.01 -15.48
C ILE A 341 -7.57 3.88 -14.68
N LEU A 342 -8.30 2.77 -14.51
CA LEU A 342 -7.81 1.55 -13.88
C LEU A 342 -7.47 0.51 -14.95
N LEU A 343 -6.23 0.05 -14.99
CA LEU A 343 -5.82 -1.12 -15.77
C LEU A 343 -5.72 -2.32 -14.83
N ASP A 344 -6.54 -3.33 -15.08
CA ASP A 344 -6.57 -4.55 -14.27
C ASP A 344 -6.79 -5.80 -15.13
N THR A 345 -6.63 -6.97 -14.51
CA THR A 345 -6.89 -8.27 -15.15
C THR A 345 -8.09 -8.98 -14.57
N LYS A 346 -8.64 -8.48 -13.46
CA LYS A 346 -9.83 -9.02 -12.80
C LYS A 346 -10.92 -7.96 -12.75
N GLU A 347 -12.09 -8.32 -13.25
CA GLU A 347 -13.28 -7.45 -13.23
C GLU A 347 -13.77 -7.18 -11.79
N GLU A 348 -13.62 -8.15 -10.88
CA GLU A 348 -13.97 -8.04 -9.46
C GLU A 348 -13.30 -6.82 -8.78
N HIS A 349 -12.05 -6.52 -9.16
CA HIS A 349 -11.32 -5.38 -8.61
C HIS A 349 -11.98 -4.04 -8.94
N ALA A 350 -12.65 -3.95 -10.10
CA ALA A 350 -13.30 -2.74 -10.59
C ALA A 350 -14.81 -2.68 -10.30
N ARG A 351 -15.35 -3.62 -9.51
CA ARG A 351 -16.80 -3.81 -9.31
C ARG A 351 -17.57 -2.54 -8.91
N LEU A 352 -16.93 -1.59 -8.22
CA LEU A 352 -17.58 -0.33 -7.80
C LEU A 352 -17.51 0.79 -8.85
N GLN A 353 -16.56 0.74 -9.78
CA GLN A 353 -16.36 1.73 -10.85
C GLN A 353 -15.94 1.05 -12.17
N PRO A 354 -16.79 0.19 -12.76
CA PRO A 354 -16.46 -0.53 -13.99
C PRO A 354 -16.22 0.41 -15.18
N GLU A 355 -16.87 1.58 -15.21
CA GLU A 355 -16.75 2.57 -16.28
C GLU A 355 -15.38 3.25 -16.38
N ASN A 356 -14.56 3.13 -15.33
CA ASN A 356 -13.20 3.64 -15.26
C ASN A 356 -12.15 2.56 -15.53
N ALA A 357 -12.55 1.31 -15.73
CA ALA A 357 -11.65 0.17 -15.82
C ALA A 357 -11.47 -0.33 -17.26
N ILE A 358 -10.23 -0.68 -17.58
CA ILE A 358 -9.86 -1.46 -18.76
C ILE A 358 -9.39 -2.81 -18.23
N ILE A 359 -10.21 -3.84 -18.46
CA ILE A 359 -9.90 -5.21 -18.07
C ILE A 359 -9.16 -5.88 -19.22
N LEU A 360 -7.93 -6.32 -18.96
CA LEU A 360 -7.10 -7.05 -19.90
C LEU A 360 -7.06 -8.54 -19.57
N ASP A 361 -6.77 -9.35 -20.58
CA ASP A 361 -6.46 -10.76 -20.35
C ASP A 361 -5.23 -10.92 -19.48
N LYS A 362 -5.28 -11.93 -18.60
CA LYS A 362 -4.16 -12.29 -17.72
C LYS A 362 -2.95 -12.67 -18.57
N TRP A 363 -1.80 -12.10 -18.24
CA TRP A 363 -0.55 -12.44 -18.89
C TRP A 363 0.10 -13.65 -18.21
N HIS A 364 0.30 -14.73 -18.96
CA HIS A 364 0.84 -16.00 -18.48
C HIS A 364 2.36 -16.16 -18.69
N GLY A 365 3.10 -15.06 -18.83
CA GLY A 365 4.56 -15.12 -19.03
C GLY A 365 5.04 -15.16 -20.48
N ASP A 366 4.17 -15.02 -21.48
CA ASP A 366 4.59 -15.04 -22.90
C ASP A 366 5.48 -13.84 -23.25
N SER A 367 6.69 -14.13 -23.73
CA SER A 367 7.69 -13.17 -24.21
C SER A 367 7.29 -12.40 -25.47
N LYS A 368 6.34 -12.91 -26.26
CA LYS A 368 5.88 -12.28 -27.51
C LYS A 368 4.69 -11.35 -27.31
N ASP A 369 4.20 -11.22 -26.08
CA ASP A 369 3.08 -10.33 -25.77
C ASP A 369 3.43 -8.88 -26.12
N LYS A 370 2.50 -8.22 -26.81
CA LYS A 370 2.59 -6.79 -27.17
C LYS A 370 1.39 -6.00 -26.68
N THR A 371 0.50 -6.63 -25.92
CA THR A 371 -0.79 -6.06 -25.54
C THR A 371 -0.60 -4.79 -24.70
N LEU A 372 0.36 -4.78 -23.76
CA LEU A 372 0.64 -3.62 -22.92
C LEU A 372 1.13 -2.41 -23.75
N VAL A 373 2.05 -2.64 -24.69
CA VAL A 373 2.59 -1.60 -25.58
C VAL A 373 1.51 -1.10 -26.54
N ALA A 374 0.62 -1.98 -26.98
CA ALA A 374 -0.46 -1.65 -27.91
C ALA A 374 -1.53 -0.73 -27.29
N LEU A 375 -1.59 -0.58 -25.96
CA LEU A 375 -2.47 0.36 -25.26
C LEU A 375 -1.93 1.78 -25.19
N ILE A 376 -0.61 1.96 -25.33
CA ILE A 376 0.05 3.27 -25.21
C ILE A 376 -0.59 4.32 -26.12
N PRO A 377 -0.87 4.05 -27.42
CA PRO A 377 -1.45 5.06 -28.31
C PRO A 377 -2.82 5.58 -27.85
N LEU A 378 -3.66 4.72 -27.23
CA LEU A 378 -4.95 5.15 -26.70
C LEU A 378 -4.78 6.03 -25.45
N LEU A 379 -3.91 5.62 -24.53
CA LEU A 379 -3.64 6.38 -23.31
C LEU A 379 -3.02 7.74 -23.64
N GLU A 380 -2.01 7.74 -24.52
CA GLU A 380 -1.41 8.97 -25.04
C GLU A 380 -2.47 9.87 -25.72
N TYR A 381 -3.47 9.30 -26.40
CA TYR A 381 -4.54 10.06 -27.07
C TYR A 381 -5.45 10.76 -26.08
N MET A 382 -5.86 10.07 -25.02
CA MET A 382 -6.71 10.67 -23.99
C MET A 382 -6.01 11.83 -23.28
N ALA A 383 -4.73 11.65 -22.94
CA ALA A 383 -3.96 12.69 -22.27
C ALA A 383 -3.57 13.84 -23.20
N GLY A 384 -3.13 13.53 -24.43
CA GLY A 384 -2.65 14.51 -25.40
C GLY A 384 -3.76 15.39 -25.98
N MET A 385 -4.96 14.85 -26.19
CA MET A 385 -6.11 15.62 -26.65
C MET A 385 -6.82 16.38 -25.53
N GLY A 386 -6.51 16.10 -24.27
CA GLY A 386 -7.14 16.75 -23.12
C GLY A 386 -8.63 16.38 -22.99
N VAL A 387 -8.95 15.09 -23.05
CA VAL A 387 -10.33 14.61 -22.87
C VAL A 387 -10.84 14.96 -21.47
N ASP A 388 -11.96 15.68 -21.36
CA ASP A 388 -12.51 16.10 -20.06
C ASP A 388 -12.97 14.93 -19.20
N ASP A 389 -13.61 13.91 -19.80
CA ASP A 389 -14.08 12.70 -19.13
C ASP A 389 -13.71 11.44 -19.93
N VAL A 390 -12.95 10.56 -19.31
CA VAL A 390 -12.45 9.31 -19.94
C VAL A 390 -13.54 8.24 -20.08
N ARG A 391 -14.58 8.26 -19.24
CA ARG A 391 -15.57 7.17 -19.15
C ARG A 391 -16.38 6.96 -20.45
N PRO A 392 -16.88 8.01 -21.14
CA PRO A 392 -17.56 7.85 -22.43
C PRO A 392 -16.63 7.29 -23.52
N VAL A 393 -15.34 7.63 -23.47
CA VAL A 393 -14.34 7.13 -24.41
C VAL A 393 -14.14 5.64 -24.18
N LEU A 394 -13.92 5.22 -22.93
CA LEU A 394 -13.75 3.80 -22.57
C LEU A 394 -14.99 2.97 -22.94
N LYS A 395 -16.19 3.47 -22.63
CA LYS A 395 -17.46 2.84 -23.00
C LYS A 395 -17.60 2.61 -24.50
N SER A 396 -17.02 3.48 -25.33
CA SER A 396 -17.07 3.32 -26.78
C SER A 396 -16.27 2.13 -27.31
N PHE A 397 -15.37 1.55 -26.51
CA PHE A 397 -14.55 0.39 -26.86
C PHE A 397 -15.05 -0.91 -26.18
N GLU A 398 -16.14 -0.84 -25.43
CA GLU A 398 -16.71 -1.98 -24.72
C GLU A 398 -17.08 -3.11 -25.71
N GLY A 399 -16.68 -4.34 -25.40
CA GLY A 399 -16.92 -5.53 -26.25
C GLY A 399 -16.00 -5.68 -27.46
N SER A 400 -15.04 -4.77 -27.66
CA SER A 400 -14.05 -4.85 -28.74
C SER A 400 -12.62 -4.95 -28.20
N ASN A 401 -11.71 -5.49 -29.01
CA ASN A 401 -10.29 -5.45 -28.67
C ASN A 401 -9.76 -4.01 -28.82
N ILE A 402 -9.51 -3.36 -27.69
CA ILE A 402 -9.21 -1.93 -27.60
C ILE A 402 -8.06 -1.50 -28.54
N PRO A 403 -6.87 -2.14 -28.53
CA PRO A 403 -5.79 -1.76 -29.43
C PRO A 403 -6.15 -1.83 -30.92
N VAL A 404 -6.83 -2.91 -31.33
CA VAL A 404 -7.16 -3.13 -32.74
C VAL A 404 -8.21 -2.13 -33.22
N GLU A 405 -9.22 -1.85 -32.40
CA GLU A 405 -10.25 -0.88 -32.74
C GLU A 405 -9.67 0.54 -32.78
N PHE A 406 -8.84 0.90 -31.80
CA PHE A 406 -8.19 2.20 -31.78
C PHE A 406 -7.33 2.41 -33.03
N ALA A 407 -6.54 1.42 -33.44
CA ALA A 407 -5.74 1.50 -34.67
C ALA A 407 -6.60 1.71 -35.93
N LYS A 408 -7.79 1.08 -36.01
CA LYS A 408 -8.75 1.31 -37.10
C LYS A 408 -9.30 2.74 -37.08
N ARG A 409 -9.68 3.24 -35.91
CA ARG A 409 -10.18 4.61 -35.73
C ARG A 409 -9.10 5.64 -36.08
N GLU A 410 -7.86 5.41 -35.63
CA GLU A 410 -6.71 6.25 -35.96
C GLU A 410 -6.46 6.32 -37.48
N LYS A 411 -6.48 5.17 -38.16
CA LYS A 411 -6.34 5.12 -39.62
C LYS A 411 -7.45 5.89 -40.33
N ALA A 412 -8.70 5.73 -39.91
CA ALA A 412 -9.83 6.47 -40.47
C ALA A 412 -9.72 7.99 -40.24
N MET A 413 -9.28 8.41 -39.05
CA MET A 413 -9.04 9.83 -38.75
C MET A 413 -7.91 10.39 -39.61
N ARG A 414 -6.83 9.64 -39.80
CA ARG A 414 -5.69 10.01 -40.66
C ARG A 414 -6.09 10.17 -42.12
N GLU A 415 -6.88 9.24 -42.65
CA GLU A 415 -7.40 9.33 -44.03
C GLU A 415 -8.33 10.53 -44.22
N ARG A 416 -9.19 10.86 -43.24
CA ARG A 416 -10.05 12.05 -43.28
C ARG A 416 -9.23 13.33 -43.28
N PHE A 417 -8.24 13.43 -42.39
CA PHE A 417 -7.36 14.58 -42.30
C PHE A 417 -6.55 14.80 -43.59
N GLN A 418 -6.04 13.72 -44.20
CA GLN A 418 -5.33 13.83 -45.48
C GLN A 418 -6.24 14.32 -46.61
N LYS A 419 -7.51 13.90 -46.63
CA LYS A 419 -8.50 14.41 -47.59
C LYS A 419 -8.77 15.89 -47.38
N GLU A 420 -8.99 16.31 -46.14
CA GLU A 420 -9.21 17.73 -45.77
C GLU A 420 -8.00 18.59 -46.14
N LEU A 421 -6.78 18.17 -45.80
CA LEU A 421 -5.55 18.86 -46.20
C LEU A 421 -5.40 18.95 -47.72
N GLY A 422 -5.70 17.86 -48.44
CA GLY A 422 -5.65 17.85 -49.90
C GLY A 422 -6.67 18.80 -50.52
N GLU A 423 -7.86 18.93 -49.94
CA GLU A 423 -8.87 19.91 -50.35
C GLU A 423 -8.46 21.34 -50.01
N GLU A 424 -7.91 21.59 -48.83
CA GLU A 424 -7.41 22.90 -48.43
C GLU A 424 -6.24 23.35 -49.30
N GLN A 425 -5.30 22.45 -49.62
CA GLN A 425 -4.19 22.76 -50.52
C GLN A 425 -4.69 23.10 -51.93
N LYS A 426 -5.76 22.45 -52.41
CA LYS A 426 -6.42 22.80 -53.67
C LYS A 426 -7.14 24.15 -53.61
N LYS A 427 -7.66 24.54 -52.43
CA LYS A 427 -8.36 25.82 -52.20
C LYS A 427 -7.40 27.01 -51.97
N LYS A 428 -6.15 26.77 -51.52
CA LYS A 428 -5.17 27.85 -51.27
C LYS A 428 -4.59 28.40 -52.58
N PRO A 429 -4.54 29.74 -52.78
CA PRO A 429 -3.88 30.33 -53.94
C PRO A 429 -2.38 30.01 -53.93
N LYS A 430 -1.76 29.81 -55.11
CA LYS A 430 -0.34 29.42 -55.29
C LYS A 430 0.68 30.39 -54.65
N VAL A 431 0.27 31.55 -54.14
CA VAL A 431 1.11 32.54 -53.47
C VAL A 431 0.59 32.73 -52.04
N SER A 432 1.15 31.99 -51.09
CA SER A 432 0.82 32.11 -49.66
C SER A 432 1.79 33.09 -48.99
N MET A 433 1.27 34.06 -48.25
CA MET A 433 2.04 35.13 -47.58
C MET A 433 3.08 34.59 -46.57
N GLY A 434 2.93 33.35 -46.10
CA GLY A 434 3.94 32.66 -45.28
C GLY A 434 5.21 32.25 -46.03
N SER A 435 5.13 32.01 -47.35
CA SER A 435 6.29 31.69 -48.20
C SER A 435 7.18 32.91 -48.45
N LEU A 436 6.61 34.12 -48.40
CA LEU A 436 7.36 35.37 -48.49
C LEU A 436 8.14 35.63 -47.20
N ALA A 437 7.56 35.37 -46.03
CA ALA A 437 8.25 35.51 -44.74
C ALA A 437 9.45 34.56 -44.58
N SER A 438 9.32 33.30 -45.07
CA SER A 438 10.44 32.35 -45.10
C SER A 438 11.54 32.72 -46.10
N ALA A 439 11.18 33.33 -47.24
CA ALA A 439 12.13 33.81 -48.24
C ALA A 439 12.87 35.10 -47.81
N PHE A 440 12.29 35.88 -46.90
CA PHE A 440 12.91 37.07 -46.28
C PHE A 440 13.68 36.76 -44.99
N GLY A 441 13.92 35.48 -44.66
CA GLY A 441 14.78 35.11 -43.54
C GLY A 441 14.19 35.36 -42.15
N LEU A 442 12.90 35.73 -42.04
CA LEU A 442 12.18 35.72 -40.77
C LEU A 442 11.88 34.27 -40.38
N LYS A 443 12.88 33.59 -39.84
CA LYS A 443 12.65 32.38 -39.06
C LYS A 443 11.78 32.79 -37.87
N SER A 444 10.49 32.44 -37.92
CA SER A 444 9.62 32.50 -36.75
C SER A 444 10.37 31.91 -35.57
N SER A 445 10.42 32.67 -34.47
CA SER A 445 11.17 32.39 -33.25
C SER A 445 11.27 30.89 -32.97
N ARG A 446 12.46 30.32 -33.20
CA ARG A 446 12.82 29.04 -32.59
C ARG A 446 12.84 29.30 -31.10
N THR A 447 11.89 28.74 -30.37
CA THR A 447 12.00 28.58 -28.92
C THR A 447 13.29 27.81 -28.62
N LEU A 448 13.94 28.15 -27.50
CA LEU A 448 15.32 27.76 -27.16
C LEU A 448 15.61 26.23 -27.21
N ASP A 449 14.58 25.38 -27.20
CA ASP A 449 14.69 23.92 -27.04
C ASP A 449 14.52 23.10 -28.34
N GLY A 450 14.43 23.74 -29.51
CA GLY A 450 14.33 22.99 -30.78
C GLY A 450 12.97 22.33 -31.05
N GLU A 451 11.92 22.75 -30.33
CA GLU A 451 10.54 22.32 -30.60
C GLU A 451 9.96 23.07 -31.81
N GLN A 452 9.26 22.33 -32.68
CA GLN A 452 8.45 22.93 -33.75
C GLN A 452 7.17 23.50 -33.12
N THR A 453 6.81 24.73 -33.47
CA THR A 453 5.53 25.29 -33.02
C THR A 453 4.35 24.48 -33.62
N PRO A 454 3.19 24.38 -32.95
CA PRO A 454 2.03 23.65 -33.49
C PRO A 454 1.62 24.11 -34.90
N SER A 455 1.81 25.41 -35.17
CA SER A 455 1.62 26.04 -36.47
C SER A 455 2.64 25.59 -37.53
N GLU A 456 3.89 25.33 -37.16
CA GLU A 456 4.94 24.85 -38.06
C GLU A 456 4.77 23.36 -38.37
N GLY A 457 4.35 22.56 -37.38
CA GLY A 457 4.01 21.15 -37.61
C GLY A 457 2.78 20.97 -38.52
N LEU A 458 1.79 21.85 -38.40
CA LEU A 458 0.64 21.86 -39.33
C LEU A 458 1.07 22.30 -40.75
N ALA A 459 2.03 23.24 -40.86
CA ALA A 459 2.62 23.62 -42.14
C ALA A 459 3.42 22.49 -42.80
N GLN A 460 4.01 21.59 -41.99
CA GLN A 460 4.61 20.33 -42.45
C GLN A 460 3.59 19.24 -42.80
N GLY A 461 2.29 19.50 -42.61
CA GLY A 461 1.21 18.54 -42.89
C GLY A 461 1.09 17.43 -41.85
N LYS A 462 1.75 17.55 -40.69
CA LYS A 462 1.63 16.58 -39.59
C LYS A 462 0.33 16.81 -38.82
N MET A 463 -0.35 15.74 -38.44
CA MET A 463 -1.48 15.82 -37.52
C MET A 463 -1.00 16.34 -36.17
N LEU A 464 -1.85 17.06 -35.43
CA LEU A 464 -1.56 17.48 -34.05
C LEU A 464 -1.11 16.29 -33.19
N TRP A 465 -1.76 15.14 -33.41
CA TRP A 465 -1.43 13.87 -32.79
C TRP A 465 0.02 13.42 -33.04
N ASP A 466 0.48 13.43 -34.28
CA ASP A 466 1.85 13.01 -34.62
C ASP A 466 2.88 13.97 -34.00
N GLN A 467 2.54 15.25 -33.83
CA GLN A 467 3.41 16.23 -33.15
C GLN A 467 3.53 15.94 -31.64
N ILE A 468 2.42 15.59 -30.98
CA ILE A 468 2.41 15.19 -29.56
C ILE A 468 3.25 13.93 -29.37
N ARG A 469 3.13 12.98 -30.30
CA ARG A 469 3.88 11.72 -30.26
C ARG A 469 5.38 11.92 -30.47
N ASP A 470 5.77 12.70 -31.48
CA ASP A 470 7.16 13.06 -31.74
C ASP A 470 7.78 13.75 -30.50
N ARG A 471 7.01 14.62 -29.82
CA ARG A 471 7.44 15.28 -28.59
C ARG A 471 7.61 14.28 -27.44
N GLY A 472 6.63 13.41 -27.23
CA GLY A 472 6.71 12.37 -26.19
C GLY A 472 7.88 11.42 -26.38
N GLN A 473 8.17 11.04 -27.63
CA GLN A 473 9.32 10.21 -27.98
C GLN A 473 10.64 10.90 -27.69
N LYS A 474 10.79 12.18 -28.07
CA LYS A 474 11.98 12.97 -27.74
C LYS A 474 12.20 13.08 -26.24
N ASN A 475 11.15 13.38 -25.49
CA ASN A 475 11.22 13.44 -24.03
C ASN A 475 11.63 12.10 -23.42
N TYR A 476 11.09 10.99 -23.93
CA TYR A 476 11.48 9.65 -23.50
C TYR A 476 12.96 9.36 -23.79
N GLU A 477 13.44 9.70 -24.99
CA GLU A 477 14.85 9.53 -25.36
C GLU A 477 15.78 10.37 -24.47
N MET A 478 15.37 11.59 -24.10
CA MET A 478 16.11 12.42 -23.15
C MET A 478 16.18 11.79 -21.76
N ILE A 479 15.03 11.35 -21.21
CA ILE A 479 14.98 10.67 -19.91
C ILE A 479 15.83 9.40 -19.94
N GLU A 480 15.76 8.61 -21.01
CA GLU A 480 16.54 7.38 -21.14
C GLU A 480 18.05 7.65 -21.19
N LYS A 481 18.44 8.73 -21.86
CA LYS A 481 19.84 9.19 -21.89
C LYS A 481 20.31 9.60 -20.50
N GLU A 482 19.51 10.36 -19.77
CA GLU A 482 19.82 10.76 -18.39
C GLU A 482 19.90 9.56 -17.44
N ILE A 483 18.99 8.60 -17.55
CA ILE A 483 19.03 7.36 -16.77
C ILE A 483 20.30 6.56 -17.09
N ARG A 484 20.71 6.52 -18.37
CA ARG A 484 21.93 5.80 -18.76
C ARG A 484 23.20 6.47 -18.23
N GLU A 485 23.24 7.80 -18.20
CA GLU A 485 24.42 8.56 -17.76
C GLU A 485 24.50 8.70 -16.23
N ASN A 486 23.36 8.90 -15.56
CA ASN A 486 23.30 9.24 -14.13
C ASN A 486 22.59 8.20 -13.26
N GLY A 487 22.04 7.13 -13.83
CA GLY A 487 21.21 6.17 -13.11
C GLY A 487 21.91 5.52 -11.92
N GLU A 488 23.18 5.10 -12.07
CA GLU A 488 23.95 4.50 -10.97
C GLU A 488 24.15 5.47 -9.81
N LYS A 489 24.41 6.76 -10.13
CA LYS A 489 24.56 7.82 -9.13
C LYS A 489 23.26 8.04 -8.36
N TRP A 490 22.12 8.10 -9.05
CA TRP A 490 20.81 8.25 -8.42
C TRP A 490 20.45 7.06 -7.54
N LEU A 491 20.77 5.83 -7.97
CA LEU A 491 20.53 4.63 -7.16
C LEU A 491 21.39 4.63 -5.89
N ALA A 492 22.65 5.03 -5.99
CA ALA A 492 23.54 5.15 -4.83
C ALA A 492 23.07 6.24 -3.85
N GLU A 493 22.64 7.40 -4.37
CA GLU A 493 22.10 8.50 -3.56
C GLU A 493 20.81 8.09 -2.85
N MET A 494 19.89 7.40 -3.55
CA MET A 494 18.66 6.88 -2.94
C MET A 494 18.92 5.81 -1.88
N ALA A 495 19.89 4.92 -2.10
CA ALA A 495 20.27 3.91 -1.12
C ALA A 495 20.86 4.57 0.14
N ALA A 496 21.73 5.57 -0.02
CA ALA A 496 22.28 6.34 1.09
C ALA A 496 21.20 7.11 1.87
N GLU A 497 20.22 7.68 1.17
CA GLU A 497 19.08 8.36 1.80
C GLU A 497 18.18 7.37 2.59
N GLU A 498 17.91 6.18 2.04
CA GLU A 498 17.14 5.14 2.73
C GLU A 498 17.87 4.62 3.97
N GLU A 499 19.19 4.44 3.90
CA GLU A 499 20.00 4.08 5.06
C GLU A 499 20.01 5.17 6.13
N LYS A 500 20.14 6.43 5.71
CA LYS A 500 20.06 7.59 6.62
C LYS A 500 18.69 7.68 7.27
N ALA A 501 17.61 7.54 6.51
CA ALA A 501 16.25 7.53 7.03
C ALA A 501 16.03 6.36 8.00
N ARG A 502 16.60 5.19 7.71
CA ARG A 502 16.55 4.02 8.62
C ARG A 502 17.33 4.28 9.91
N GLN A 503 18.49 4.93 9.83
CA GLN A 503 19.26 5.34 11.01
C GLN A 503 18.47 6.36 11.84
N GLU A 504 17.89 7.38 11.22
CA GLU A 504 17.05 8.38 11.90
C GLU A 504 15.81 7.76 12.56
N GLN A 505 15.18 6.77 11.91
CA GLN A 505 14.08 6.01 12.52
C GLN A 505 14.54 5.15 13.69
N MET A 506 15.67 4.46 13.56
CA MET A 506 16.27 3.68 14.65
C MET A 506 16.63 4.57 15.84
N ASP A 507 17.16 5.75 15.58
CA ASP A 507 17.51 6.73 16.62
C ASP A 507 16.27 7.34 17.26
N GLN A 508 15.22 7.62 16.48
CA GLN A 508 13.91 8.02 17.02
C GLN A 508 13.27 6.91 17.85
N MET A 509 13.36 5.64 17.43
CA MET A 509 12.85 4.50 18.20
C MET A 509 13.65 4.30 19.48
N LYS A 510 14.98 4.39 19.44
CA LYS A 510 15.84 4.36 20.63
C LYS A 510 15.54 5.52 21.58
N GLY A 511 15.32 6.72 21.07
CA GLY A 511 14.91 7.89 21.84
C GLY A 511 13.53 7.75 22.47
N SER A 512 12.57 7.18 21.73
CA SER A 512 11.22 6.89 22.24
C SER A 512 11.22 5.76 23.26
N PHE A 513 12.06 4.74 23.09
CA PHE A 513 12.19 3.61 24.02
C PHE A 513 12.88 4.04 25.33
N THR A 514 13.93 4.84 25.25
CA THR A 514 14.59 5.43 26.43
C THR A 514 13.69 6.43 27.16
N SER A 515 12.85 7.19 26.44
CA SER A 515 11.81 8.03 27.06
C SER A 515 10.69 7.23 27.72
N MET A 516 10.33 6.05 27.20
CA MET A 516 9.24 5.21 27.74
C MET A 516 9.69 4.30 28.90
N PHE A 517 10.97 3.90 28.95
CA PHE A 517 11.51 2.99 29.96
C PHE A 517 12.37 3.64 31.06
N GLY A 518 12.41 4.98 31.13
CA GLY A 518 12.93 5.67 32.30
C GLY A 518 14.27 6.37 32.06
N ALA A 519 14.19 7.60 31.60
CA ALA A 519 15.14 8.65 31.93
C ALA A 519 14.39 9.99 31.93
N GLY A 520 13.43 10.12 32.85
CA GLY A 520 12.99 11.45 33.27
C GLY A 520 14.19 12.12 33.92
N LYS A 521 14.87 13.00 33.17
CA LYS A 521 15.72 14.03 33.80
C LYS A 521 14.79 14.82 34.72
N LYS A 522 14.97 14.62 36.03
CA LYS A 522 14.49 15.57 37.04
C LYS A 522 15.19 16.90 36.75
N GLU A 523 14.45 17.87 36.25
CA GLU A 523 14.77 19.28 36.51
C GLU A 523 14.39 19.63 37.95
#